data_AF-A0A1B3PHA8-F1
#
_entry.id   AF-A0A1B3PHA8-F1
#
_cell.length_a   1.000
_cell.length_b   1.000
_cell.length_c   1.000
_cell.angle_alpha   90.00
_cell.angle_beta   90.00
_cell.angle_gamma   90.00
#
_symmetry.space_group_name_H-M   'P 1'
#
loop_
_entity.id
_entity.type
_entity.pdbx_description
1 polymer ?
#
loop_
_entity_poly.entity_id
_entity_poly.type
_entity_poly.pdbx_seq_one_letter_code
_entity_poly.pdbx_strand_id
1 'polypeptide(L)'
;MPSARICPLAEVAHHLPAGSPLLAAPGAWALHITGDAHLPQLDLDDPLADLTAWVQAGLMDAGPGLHGVVHAGIPATSVSPRIALVLIDGSLHLDGALAAHTEPDGNGEANRPALPAHLVITGDLHASNAVLARTHLHIHGALHIADLLWCHGAHGTLAVQGALLVRVAVFTGGHALQIAPAEQVAFLIDEVRGGSHLAEFSCEAVGALFPPALLRRLSDGEHGVADLLDRRAVLAAVRSGGSAARSSDDIAAALPIADDVFTGTDISIGNLSAALRSPVIPHKQFTATGWFGQTDFLLCRKHVDADGDARDDHIHITVWKTWDFYLSVDDAPVRTGLRARLGAAARLRRVPTAPRLTLAFRAYAAGLPGPWQPLDAASHPEAWQACHHAWRGVLDYVRRGVGQHRAHYPLHRRLQAEMTAAGIEEFTSLPVFAERCSDWWDDAHNGWWEGDVWLGARQPCMHHGVPWARALKFSWKNGDDAPGDAPDTTHSTYQMDVDEAREGPALVAFTYAQRQGEPREPVPPCAADHIARLLRFYHGLQAHLRPAPPADGPADAAHRAPLNATEAPPG
;
A
#
# COMPACT_ATOMS: atom_id res chain seq x y z
N MET A 1 2.11 -13.48 41.39
CA MET A 1 2.94 -13.37 40.17
C MET A 1 2.43 -14.39 39.17
N PRO A 2 2.54 -14.14 37.86
CA PRO A 2 2.24 -15.16 36.87
C PRO A 2 3.23 -16.33 37.00
N SER A 3 2.77 -17.55 36.72
CA SER A 3 3.62 -18.75 36.74
C SER A 3 3.67 -19.41 35.37
N ALA A 4 4.83 -19.93 34.98
CA ALA A 4 5.04 -20.56 33.69
C ALA A 4 5.45 -22.03 33.85
N ARG A 5 4.86 -22.92 33.04
CA ARG A 5 5.25 -24.33 32.96
C ARG A 5 5.20 -24.85 31.53
N ILE A 6 6.06 -25.81 31.21
CA ILE A 6 5.99 -26.60 29.98
C ILE A 6 5.20 -27.87 30.28
N CYS A 7 4.18 -28.17 29.47
CA CYS A 7 3.36 -29.37 29.61
C CYS A 7 3.04 -29.99 28.24
N PRO A 8 2.65 -31.28 28.20
CA PRO A 8 2.10 -31.88 26.98
C PRO A 8 0.89 -31.10 26.48
N LEU A 9 0.79 -30.92 25.16
CA LEU A 9 -0.33 -30.20 24.52
C LEU A 9 -1.70 -30.77 24.94
N ALA A 10 -1.79 -32.08 25.15
CA ALA A 10 -3.02 -32.76 25.56
C ALA A 10 -3.62 -32.22 26.87
N GLU A 11 -2.80 -31.71 27.79
CA GLU A 11 -3.29 -31.13 29.06
C GLU A 11 -4.08 -29.82 28.84
N VAL A 12 -3.76 -29.08 27.78
CA VAL A 12 -4.31 -27.75 27.50
C VAL A 12 -5.12 -27.69 26.21
N ALA A 13 -5.31 -28.82 25.53
CA ALA A 13 -5.97 -28.91 24.23
C ALA A 13 -7.43 -28.41 24.23
N HIS A 14 -8.10 -28.41 25.38
CA HIS A 14 -9.46 -27.90 25.54
C HIS A 14 -9.58 -26.37 25.38
N HIS A 15 -8.47 -25.64 25.45
CA HIS A 15 -8.42 -24.20 25.15
C HIS A 15 -8.24 -23.91 23.65
N LEU A 16 -7.91 -24.92 22.84
CA LEU A 16 -7.78 -24.71 21.41
C LEU A 16 -9.15 -24.53 20.76
N PRO A 17 -9.26 -23.64 19.75
CA PRO A 17 -10.47 -23.54 18.93
C PRO A 17 -10.80 -24.87 18.25
N ALA A 18 -12.10 -25.08 18.02
CA ALA A 18 -12.57 -26.22 17.25
C ALA A 18 -11.92 -26.24 15.85
N GLY A 19 -11.37 -27.39 15.45
CA GLY A 19 -10.71 -27.55 14.16
C GLY A 19 -9.26 -27.04 14.09
N SER A 20 -8.66 -26.64 15.22
CA SER A 20 -7.23 -26.27 15.25
C SER A 20 -6.35 -27.42 14.73
N PRO A 21 -5.40 -27.16 13.82
CA PRO A 21 -4.51 -28.20 13.27
C PRO A 21 -3.62 -28.84 14.34
N LEU A 22 -3.38 -28.16 15.47
CA LEU A 22 -2.62 -28.70 16.60
C LEU A 22 -3.31 -29.87 17.30
N LEU A 23 -4.63 -29.99 17.22
CA LEU A 23 -5.35 -31.12 17.82
C LEU A 23 -4.91 -32.47 17.23
N ALA A 24 -4.35 -32.46 16.03
CA ALA A 24 -3.83 -33.64 15.34
C ALA A 24 -2.30 -33.82 15.46
N ALA A 25 -1.59 -32.99 16.25
CA ALA A 25 -0.13 -33.03 16.36
C ALA A 25 0.34 -33.92 17.55
N PRO A 26 0.74 -35.18 17.31
CA PRO A 26 1.15 -36.08 18.40
C PRO A 26 2.48 -35.65 19.02
N GLY A 27 2.56 -35.67 20.35
CA GLY A 27 3.80 -35.39 21.10
C GLY A 27 4.21 -33.91 21.13
N ALA A 28 3.33 -32.99 20.74
CA ALA A 28 3.55 -31.56 20.84
C ALA A 28 3.53 -31.08 22.31
N TRP A 29 4.31 -30.03 22.58
CA TRP A 29 4.40 -29.40 23.89
C TRP A 29 3.79 -28.00 23.87
N ALA A 30 3.28 -27.56 25.01
CA ALA A 30 2.75 -26.22 25.21
C ALA A 30 3.52 -25.51 26.33
N LEU A 31 3.75 -24.21 26.14
CA LEU A 31 4.12 -23.29 27.20
C LEU A 31 2.82 -22.72 27.79
N HIS A 32 2.54 -23.06 29.05
CA HIS A 32 1.34 -22.60 29.75
C HIS A 32 1.74 -21.59 30.83
N ILE A 33 1.25 -20.36 30.67
CA ILE A 33 1.41 -19.25 31.61
C ILE A 33 0.05 -18.99 32.26
N THR A 34 -0.01 -19.02 33.59
CA THR A 34 -1.25 -18.78 34.34
C THR A 34 -1.19 -17.45 35.08
N GLY A 35 -2.28 -16.69 35.01
CA GLY A 35 -2.40 -15.34 35.57
C GLY A 35 -1.98 -14.26 34.58
N ASP A 36 -2.26 -13.01 34.93
CA ASP A 36 -1.92 -11.87 34.08
C ASP A 36 -0.39 -11.71 33.97
N ALA A 37 0.10 -11.69 32.73
CA ALA A 37 1.52 -11.63 32.40
C ALA A 37 1.87 -10.26 31.82
N HIS A 38 2.94 -9.66 32.35
CA HIS A 38 3.52 -8.42 31.82
C HIS A 38 4.96 -8.69 31.42
N LEU A 39 5.24 -8.62 30.11
CA LEU A 39 6.49 -9.04 29.51
C LEU A 39 7.05 -7.94 28.59
N PRO A 40 8.37 -7.83 28.40
CA PRO A 40 8.95 -6.82 27.54
C PRO A 40 8.64 -7.03 26.05
N GLN A 41 8.59 -8.27 25.57
CA GLN A 41 8.29 -8.64 24.17
C GLN A 41 7.89 -10.12 24.12
N LEU A 42 7.53 -10.66 22.96
CA LEU A 42 7.35 -12.12 22.77
C LEU A 42 7.64 -12.51 21.30
N ASP A 43 8.64 -13.34 21.06
CA ASP A 43 8.92 -14.01 19.79
C ASP A 43 8.35 -15.44 19.80
N LEU A 44 7.36 -15.70 18.95
CA LEU A 44 6.66 -16.98 18.91
C LEU A 44 7.46 -18.10 18.22
N ASP A 45 8.52 -17.76 17.50
CA ASP A 45 9.44 -18.75 16.91
C ASP A 45 10.48 -19.25 17.93
N ASP A 46 10.80 -18.45 18.95
CA ASP A 46 11.67 -18.84 20.07
C ASP A 46 11.12 -18.37 21.44
N PRO A 47 9.95 -18.87 21.86
CA PRO A 47 9.31 -18.42 23.09
C PRO A 47 10.08 -18.84 24.35
N LEU A 48 11.01 -19.80 24.25
CA LEU A 48 11.79 -20.29 25.38
C LEU A 48 12.99 -19.39 25.72
N ALA A 49 13.64 -18.80 24.71
CA ALA A 49 14.72 -17.83 24.95
C ALA A 49 14.19 -16.61 25.73
N ASP A 50 13.07 -16.08 25.27
CA ASP A 50 12.34 -14.98 25.89
C ASP A 50 11.90 -15.33 27.32
N LEU A 51 11.27 -16.49 27.51
CA LEU A 51 10.85 -16.96 28.83
C LEU A 51 12.01 -17.13 29.81
N THR A 52 13.15 -17.64 29.35
CA THR A 52 14.35 -17.82 30.18
C THR A 52 14.84 -16.46 30.69
N ALA A 53 14.86 -15.45 29.82
CA ALA A 53 15.21 -14.09 30.20
C ALA A 53 14.24 -13.51 31.25
N TRP A 54 12.94 -13.78 31.14
CA TRP A 54 11.93 -13.26 32.07
C TRP A 54 12.02 -13.90 33.46
N VAL A 55 12.25 -15.21 33.52
CA VAL A 55 12.48 -15.90 34.81
C VAL A 55 13.74 -15.37 35.49
N GLN A 56 14.82 -15.17 34.72
CA GLN A 56 16.06 -14.58 35.25
C GLN A 56 15.88 -13.14 35.73
N ALA A 57 15.01 -12.37 35.07
CA ALA A 57 14.63 -11.02 35.48
C ALA A 57 13.63 -10.98 36.66
N GLY A 58 13.16 -12.15 37.14
CA GLY A 58 12.18 -12.23 38.22
C GLY A 58 10.77 -11.78 37.83
N LEU A 59 10.45 -11.76 36.53
CA LEU A 59 9.13 -11.37 36.03
C LEU A 59 8.10 -12.52 36.10
N MET A 60 8.56 -13.76 36.25
CA MET A 60 7.70 -14.96 36.31
C MET A 60 8.24 -16.00 37.29
N ASP A 61 7.32 -16.73 37.91
CA ASP A 61 7.66 -17.92 38.72
C ASP A 61 7.78 -19.16 37.82
N ALA A 62 8.92 -19.86 37.92
CA ALA A 62 9.18 -21.08 37.17
C ALA A 62 8.49 -22.29 37.82
N GLY A 63 7.66 -23.01 37.05
CA GLY A 63 7.07 -24.26 37.50
C GLY A 63 8.04 -25.45 37.49
N PRO A 64 7.64 -26.63 38.03
CA PRO A 64 8.51 -27.80 38.20
C PRO A 64 9.18 -28.31 36.91
N GLY A 65 8.47 -28.24 35.77
CA GLY A 65 9.01 -28.62 34.45
C GLY A 65 9.90 -27.54 33.81
N LEU A 66 9.78 -26.29 34.27
CA LEU A 66 10.49 -25.14 33.72
C LEU A 66 11.87 -24.95 34.37
N HIS A 67 11.99 -25.24 35.67
CA HIS A 67 13.26 -25.17 36.40
C HIS A 67 14.37 -25.99 35.72
N GLY A 68 14.04 -27.16 35.18
CA GLY A 68 14.98 -27.99 34.43
C GLY A 68 15.51 -27.30 33.16
N VAL A 69 14.66 -26.55 32.45
CA VAL A 69 15.04 -25.83 31.22
C VAL A 69 15.85 -24.57 31.54
N VAL A 70 15.41 -23.80 32.54
CA VAL A 70 16.07 -22.55 32.96
C VAL A 70 17.44 -22.80 33.58
N HIS A 71 17.61 -23.86 34.40
CA HIS A 71 18.88 -24.17 35.04
C HIS A 71 19.86 -24.94 34.16
N ALA A 72 19.40 -25.67 33.14
CA ALA A 72 20.28 -26.49 32.32
C ALA A 72 21.06 -25.73 31.24
N GLY A 73 20.69 -24.48 30.92
CA GLY A 73 21.35 -23.69 29.86
C GLY A 73 21.50 -24.50 28.58
N ILE A 74 20.40 -24.69 27.85
CA ILE A 74 20.25 -25.64 26.73
C ILE A 74 21.55 -25.77 25.90
N PRO A 75 22.29 -26.90 25.99
CA PRO A 75 23.40 -27.16 25.08
C PRO A 75 22.85 -27.42 23.67
N ALA A 76 23.52 -26.88 22.65
CA ALA A 76 23.11 -26.89 21.24
C ALA A 76 22.91 -28.29 20.58
N THR A 77 22.94 -29.39 21.33
CA THR A 77 22.95 -30.76 20.80
C THR A 77 21.90 -31.70 21.39
N SER A 78 20.96 -31.22 22.23
CA SER A 78 19.82 -32.03 22.69
C SER A 78 18.52 -31.55 22.07
N VAL A 79 17.75 -32.48 21.49
CA VAL A 79 16.43 -32.24 20.85
C VAL A 79 15.52 -31.45 21.81
N SER A 80 15.47 -30.13 21.64
CA SER A 80 14.57 -29.26 22.40
C SER A 80 13.12 -29.65 22.14
N PRO A 81 12.26 -29.71 23.17
CA PRO A 81 10.83 -29.88 22.96
C PRO A 81 10.33 -28.68 22.14
N ARG A 82 9.89 -28.92 20.91
CA ARG A 82 9.30 -27.88 20.07
C ARG A 82 7.98 -27.44 20.72
N ILE A 83 7.97 -26.22 21.27
CA ILE A 83 6.76 -25.59 21.78
C ILE A 83 5.86 -25.29 20.56
N ALA A 84 4.71 -25.96 20.50
CA ALA A 84 3.75 -25.78 19.42
C ALA A 84 2.65 -24.77 19.77
N LEU A 85 2.45 -24.52 21.06
CA LEU A 85 1.44 -23.61 21.60
C LEU A 85 2.02 -22.79 22.76
N VAL A 86 1.80 -21.48 22.73
CA VAL A 86 1.87 -20.62 23.91
C VAL A 86 0.44 -20.34 24.36
N LEU A 87 0.11 -20.71 25.59
CA LEU A 87 -1.18 -20.45 26.23
C LEU A 87 -0.99 -19.48 27.39
N ILE A 88 -1.65 -18.32 27.31
CA ILE A 88 -1.81 -17.38 28.42
C ILE A 88 -3.21 -17.58 28.98
N ASP A 89 -3.30 -18.20 30.16
CA ASP A 89 -4.52 -18.28 30.94
C ASP A 89 -4.65 -17.04 31.85
N GLY A 90 -5.00 -15.92 31.22
CA GLY A 90 -5.01 -14.58 31.77
C GLY A 90 -4.89 -13.53 30.67
N SER A 91 -4.61 -12.28 31.05
CA SER A 91 -4.29 -11.21 30.11
C SER A 91 -2.79 -11.11 29.86
N LEU A 92 -2.39 -10.68 28.65
CA LEU A 92 -1.01 -10.46 28.27
C LEU A 92 -0.77 -8.97 27.98
N HIS A 93 0.17 -8.37 28.69
CA HIS A 93 0.67 -7.03 28.42
C HIS A 93 2.12 -7.11 27.93
N LEU A 94 2.38 -6.55 26.75
CA LEU A 94 3.69 -6.42 26.15
C LEU A 94 4.07 -4.94 26.05
N ASP A 95 5.22 -4.57 26.61
CA ASP A 95 5.78 -3.22 26.40
C ASP A 95 6.26 -3.05 24.95
N GLY A 96 6.81 -4.12 24.38
CA GLY A 96 7.39 -4.22 23.05
C GLY A 96 6.55 -5.03 22.07
N ALA A 97 7.25 -5.68 21.13
CA ALA A 97 6.62 -6.35 20.00
C ALA A 97 6.22 -7.80 20.29
N LEU A 98 5.06 -8.19 19.77
CA LEU A 98 4.71 -9.58 19.49
C LEU A 98 5.18 -9.93 18.07
N ALA A 99 6.08 -10.90 17.92
CA ALA A 99 6.66 -11.24 16.63
C ALA A 99 6.49 -12.72 16.28
N ALA A 100 6.25 -12.98 14.99
CA ALA A 100 6.37 -14.31 14.38
C ALA A 100 6.83 -14.18 12.92
N HIS A 101 7.81 -14.99 12.54
CA HIS A 101 8.64 -14.81 11.35
C HIS A 101 8.77 -16.05 10.46
N THR A 102 8.08 -17.16 10.75
CA THR A 102 8.25 -18.43 10.01
C THR A 102 7.90 -18.34 8.52
N GLU A 103 8.87 -17.91 7.72
CA GLU A 103 8.99 -18.21 6.30
C GLU A 103 9.91 -19.43 6.17
N PRO A 104 9.62 -20.39 5.27
CA PRO A 104 10.59 -21.42 4.98
C PRO A 104 11.82 -20.74 4.37
N ASP A 105 12.98 -20.88 5.02
CA ASP A 105 14.24 -20.51 4.40
C ASP A 105 14.27 -21.15 3.00
N GLY A 106 14.41 -20.36 1.94
CA GLY A 106 14.59 -20.83 0.56
C GLY A 106 15.84 -21.72 0.38
N ASN A 107 16.55 -22.00 1.46
CA ASN A 107 17.74 -22.81 1.57
C ASN A 107 17.37 -24.29 1.81
N GLY A 108 16.63 -24.92 0.90
CA GLY A 108 16.77 -26.35 0.59
C GLY A 108 16.68 -27.43 1.70
N GLU A 109 16.40 -27.12 2.97
CA GLU A 109 16.04 -28.12 3.99
C GLU A 109 14.56 -28.50 3.83
N ALA A 110 14.26 -28.98 2.63
CA ALA A 110 13.04 -29.65 2.28
C ALA A 110 12.95 -30.98 3.04
N ASN A 111 12.39 -31.00 4.26
CA ASN A 111 11.51 -32.12 4.64
C ASN A 111 10.64 -32.01 5.90
N ARG A 112 10.38 -30.83 6.47
CA ARG A 112 9.27 -30.71 7.43
C ARG A 112 8.56 -29.38 7.26
N PRO A 113 7.24 -29.33 6.99
CA PRO A 113 6.50 -28.10 7.14
C PRO A 113 6.66 -27.66 8.59
N ALA A 114 7.28 -26.49 8.80
CA ALA A 114 7.27 -25.89 10.12
C ALA A 114 5.80 -25.73 10.52
N LEU A 115 5.39 -26.38 11.62
CA LEU A 115 4.07 -26.13 12.19
C LEU A 115 4.00 -24.62 12.50
N PRO A 116 2.94 -23.93 12.05
CA PRO A 116 2.75 -22.52 12.36
C PRO A 116 2.74 -22.32 13.87
N ALA A 117 3.23 -21.18 14.36
CA ALA A 117 3.15 -20.88 15.79
C ALA A 117 1.69 -20.62 16.20
N HIS A 118 1.32 -21.07 17.41
CA HIS A 118 0.00 -20.82 17.99
C HIS A 118 0.14 -20.06 19.30
N LEU A 119 -0.67 -19.01 19.45
CA LEU A 119 -0.83 -18.25 20.68
C LEU A 119 -2.32 -18.18 21.02
N VAL A 120 -2.67 -18.62 22.22
CA VAL A 120 -4.04 -18.53 22.78
C VAL A 120 -3.99 -17.68 24.05
N ILE A 121 -4.88 -16.71 24.15
CA ILE A 121 -5.01 -15.81 25.29
C ILE A 121 -6.47 -15.83 25.76
N THR A 122 -6.70 -16.23 27.02
CA THR A 122 -8.06 -16.33 27.58
C THR A 122 -8.60 -14.98 28.06
N GLY A 123 -7.74 -13.98 28.28
CA GLY A 123 -8.09 -12.58 28.58
C GLY A 123 -7.76 -11.62 27.44
N ASP A 124 -7.32 -10.41 27.80
CA ASP A 124 -6.98 -9.34 26.86
C ASP A 124 -5.52 -9.40 26.41
N LEU A 125 -5.21 -8.90 25.21
CA LEU A 125 -3.85 -8.66 24.73
C LEU A 125 -3.62 -7.17 24.54
N HIS A 126 -2.58 -6.65 25.19
CA HIS A 126 -2.03 -5.33 24.95
C HIS A 126 -0.60 -5.45 24.43
N ALA A 127 -0.26 -4.81 23.31
CA ALA A 127 1.12 -4.70 22.84
C ALA A 127 1.39 -3.36 22.17
N SER A 128 2.66 -2.95 22.07
CA SER A 128 3.01 -1.78 21.25
C SER A 128 2.88 -2.11 19.76
N ASN A 129 3.41 -3.26 19.35
CA ASN A 129 3.40 -3.73 17.96
C ASN A 129 3.13 -5.24 17.89
N ALA A 130 2.55 -5.71 16.79
CA ALA A 130 2.39 -7.12 16.47
C ALA A 130 2.68 -7.36 14.99
N VAL A 131 3.67 -8.19 14.67
CA VAL A 131 4.02 -8.57 13.30
C VAL A 131 4.05 -10.09 13.19
N LEU A 132 3.03 -10.65 12.57
CA LEU A 132 2.69 -12.07 12.61
C LEU A 132 2.71 -12.66 11.20
N ALA A 133 3.49 -13.72 10.98
CA ALA A 133 3.50 -14.48 9.73
C ALA A 133 2.97 -15.87 10.01
N ARG A 134 1.93 -16.27 9.26
CA ARG A 134 1.39 -17.64 9.27
C ARG A 134 1.14 -18.17 10.68
N THR A 135 0.69 -17.29 11.57
CA THR A 135 0.48 -17.59 12.99
C THR A 135 -1.01 -17.77 13.26
N HIS A 136 -1.36 -18.65 14.19
CA HIS A 136 -2.71 -18.74 14.72
C HIS A 136 -2.78 -18.03 16.08
N LEU A 137 -3.39 -16.84 16.10
CA LEU A 137 -3.60 -16.03 17.27
C LEU A 137 -5.09 -16.03 17.63
N HIS A 138 -5.41 -16.54 18.82
CA HIS A 138 -6.77 -16.59 19.35
C HIS A 138 -6.86 -15.83 20.67
N ILE A 139 -7.69 -14.80 20.70
CA ILE A 139 -7.87 -13.90 21.85
C ILE A 139 -9.35 -13.91 22.22
N HIS A 140 -9.64 -14.32 23.46
CA HIS A 140 -11.01 -14.33 23.98
C HIS A 140 -11.47 -12.94 24.45
N GLY A 141 -10.54 -12.11 24.94
CA GLY A 141 -10.79 -10.73 25.31
C GLY A 141 -10.60 -9.75 24.16
N ALA A 142 -10.25 -8.52 24.51
CA ALA A 142 -9.91 -7.44 23.57
C ALA A 142 -8.45 -7.52 23.10
N LEU A 143 -8.21 -7.07 21.87
CA LEU A 143 -6.89 -6.86 21.30
C LEU A 143 -6.63 -5.36 21.17
N HIS A 144 -5.66 -4.85 21.94
CA HIS A 144 -5.14 -3.50 21.83
C HIS A 144 -3.71 -3.50 21.32
N ILE A 145 -3.49 -2.95 20.13
CA ILE A 145 -2.17 -2.73 19.56
C ILE A 145 -1.96 -1.22 19.41
N ALA A 146 -1.02 -0.65 20.17
CA ALA A 146 -0.86 0.80 20.21
C ALA A 146 -0.45 1.39 18.85
N ASP A 147 0.33 0.63 18.07
CA ASP A 147 0.93 1.11 16.83
C ASP A 147 0.59 0.23 15.61
N LEU A 148 1.40 -0.79 15.31
CA LEU A 148 1.25 -1.62 14.12
C LEU A 148 0.75 -3.03 14.44
N LEU A 149 -0.34 -3.47 13.82
CA LEU A 149 -0.73 -4.87 13.67
C LEU A 149 -0.56 -5.30 12.22
N TRP A 150 0.41 -6.16 11.92
CA TRP A 150 0.59 -6.75 10.60
C TRP A 150 0.43 -8.26 10.65
N CYS A 151 -0.63 -8.79 10.05
CA CYS A 151 -0.81 -10.22 9.84
C CYS A 151 -0.60 -10.57 8.36
N HIS A 152 0.26 -11.56 8.12
CA HIS A 152 0.66 -11.97 6.79
C HIS A 152 0.58 -13.49 6.62
N GLY A 153 0.34 -13.91 5.38
CA GLY A 153 0.59 -15.25 4.90
C GLY A 153 -0.58 -16.22 5.09
N ALA A 154 -0.76 -17.07 4.09
CA ALA A 154 -1.80 -18.08 4.07
C ALA A 154 -1.58 -19.08 5.22
N HIS A 155 -2.66 -19.66 5.69
CA HIS A 155 -2.69 -20.59 6.84
C HIS A 155 -2.41 -19.94 8.20
N GLY A 156 -2.35 -18.61 8.29
CA GLY A 156 -2.49 -17.91 9.57
C GLY A 156 -3.95 -17.62 9.91
N THR A 157 -4.24 -17.36 11.18
CA THR A 157 -5.56 -16.92 11.64
C THR A 157 -5.42 -15.92 12.78
N LEU A 158 -6.11 -14.79 12.68
CA LEU A 158 -6.36 -13.89 13.79
C LEU A 158 -7.84 -14.00 14.17
N ALA A 159 -8.12 -14.50 15.38
CA ALA A 159 -9.45 -14.53 15.95
C ALA A 159 -9.51 -13.70 17.22
N VAL A 160 -10.38 -12.69 17.25
CA VAL A 160 -10.59 -11.79 18.39
C VAL A 160 -12.07 -11.78 18.72
N GLN A 161 -12.42 -12.27 19.91
CA GLN A 161 -13.82 -12.31 20.37
C GLN A 161 -14.28 -10.98 20.99
N GLY A 162 -13.35 -10.20 21.57
CA GLY A 162 -13.60 -8.85 22.06
C GLY A 162 -13.39 -7.75 21.01
N ALA A 163 -13.16 -6.53 21.48
CA ALA A 163 -12.88 -5.39 20.60
C ALA A 163 -11.45 -5.45 20.02
N LEU A 164 -11.29 -4.97 18.78
CA LEU A 164 -10.00 -4.72 18.16
C LEU A 164 -9.76 -3.21 18.13
N LEU A 165 -8.73 -2.73 18.83
CA LEU A 165 -8.28 -1.35 18.77
C LEU A 165 -6.84 -1.30 18.29
N VAL A 166 -6.61 -0.67 17.14
CA VAL A 166 -5.27 -0.53 16.57
C VAL A 166 -5.13 0.74 15.76
N ARG A 167 -3.95 1.35 15.78
CA ARG A 167 -3.67 2.53 14.97
C ARG A 167 -3.50 2.17 13.49
N VAL A 168 -2.55 1.29 13.18
CA VAL A 168 -2.27 0.84 11.81
C VAL A 168 -2.46 -0.67 11.73
N ALA A 169 -3.42 -1.12 10.92
CA ALA A 169 -3.64 -2.55 10.65
C ALA A 169 -3.31 -2.88 9.20
N VAL A 170 -2.50 -3.92 9.00
CA VAL A 170 -2.10 -4.43 7.68
C VAL A 170 -2.42 -5.92 7.63
N PHE A 171 -3.32 -6.32 6.73
CA PHE A 171 -3.72 -7.70 6.52
C PHE A 171 -3.44 -8.11 5.08
N THR A 172 -2.60 -9.13 4.90
CA THR A 172 -2.03 -9.48 3.59
C THR A 172 -1.89 -10.99 3.43
N GLY A 173 -1.73 -11.46 2.18
CA GLY A 173 -1.35 -12.84 1.88
C GLY A 173 -2.38 -13.90 2.30
N GLY A 174 -3.66 -13.57 2.37
CA GLY A 174 -4.74 -14.52 2.69
C GLY A 174 -4.80 -14.98 4.15
N HIS A 175 -4.24 -14.20 5.08
CA HIS A 175 -4.32 -14.47 6.51
C HIS A 175 -5.78 -14.43 6.99
N ALA A 176 -6.33 -15.51 7.57
CA ALA A 176 -7.74 -15.56 7.92
C ALA A 176 -8.07 -14.63 9.11
N LEU A 177 -9.16 -13.88 9.01
CA LEU A 177 -9.59 -12.92 10.04
C LEU A 177 -10.98 -13.27 10.57
N GLN A 178 -11.09 -13.39 11.89
CA GLN A 178 -12.33 -13.61 12.63
C GLN A 178 -12.43 -12.58 13.76
N ILE A 179 -12.80 -11.36 13.40
CA ILE A 179 -12.83 -10.23 14.33
C ILE A 179 -14.30 -9.91 14.63
N ALA A 180 -14.64 -9.85 15.92
CA ALA A 180 -15.96 -9.41 16.38
C ALA A 180 -16.25 -7.95 15.94
N PRO A 181 -17.52 -7.49 15.89
CA PRO A 181 -17.89 -6.27 15.17
C PRO A 181 -17.34 -4.95 15.76
N ALA A 182 -16.69 -4.97 16.92
CA ALA A 182 -16.10 -3.78 17.55
C ALA A 182 -14.65 -3.56 17.06
N GLU A 183 -14.49 -3.29 15.76
CA GLU A 183 -13.21 -2.98 15.12
C GLU A 183 -13.01 -1.45 15.01
N GLN A 184 -11.94 -0.94 15.63
CA GLN A 184 -11.51 0.45 15.57
C GLN A 184 -10.08 0.51 15.04
N VAL A 185 -9.95 0.84 13.76
CA VAL A 185 -8.66 0.97 13.07
C VAL A 185 -8.55 2.37 12.51
N ALA A 186 -7.50 3.12 12.87
CA ALA A 186 -7.30 4.47 12.33
C ALA A 186 -6.85 4.42 10.86
N PHE A 187 -5.94 3.50 10.52
CA PHE A 187 -5.44 3.29 9.16
C PHE A 187 -5.46 1.80 8.81
N LEU A 188 -6.41 1.40 7.96
CA LEU A 188 -6.61 0.02 7.55
C LEU A 188 -6.04 -0.22 6.14
N ILE A 189 -5.24 -1.27 6.00
CA ILE A 189 -4.87 -1.91 4.74
C ILE A 189 -5.29 -3.38 4.81
N ASP A 190 -6.23 -3.80 3.97
CA ASP A 190 -6.86 -5.11 4.08
C ASP A 190 -7.07 -5.77 2.71
N GLU A 191 -6.08 -6.57 2.31
CA GLU A 191 -6.13 -7.36 1.07
C GLU A 191 -6.91 -8.68 1.24
N VAL A 192 -7.56 -8.91 2.39
CA VAL A 192 -8.17 -10.19 2.75
C VAL A 192 -9.70 -10.14 2.70
N ARG A 193 -10.34 -9.13 3.31
CA ARG A 193 -11.80 -9.10 3.53
C ARG A 193 -12.60 -8.41 2.42
N GLY A 194 -11.95 -7.87 1.39
CA GLY A 194 -12.60 -7.27 0.21
C GLY A 194 -13.43 -5.99 0.47
N GLY A 195 -13.19 -5.33 1.61
CA GLY A 195 -13.84 -4.07 2.00
C GLY A 195 -13.10 -2.82 1.52
N SER A 196 -13.62 -1.64 1.83
CA SER A 196 -12.90 -0.40 1.57
C SER A 196 -11.82 -0.15 2.60
N HIS A 197 -10.60 0.06 2.12
CA HIS A 197 -9.41 0.32 2.93
C HIS A 197 -8.47 1.26 2.15
N LEU A 198 -7.42 1.76 2.80
CA LEU A 198 -6.56 2.82 2.23
C LEU A 198 -5.78 2.41 0.99
N ALA A 199 -5.66 1.11 0.72
CA ALA A 199 -4.85 0.57 -0.36
C ALA A 199 -5.66 -0.25 -1.38
N GLU A 200 -7.00 -0.13 -1.38
CA GLU A 200 -7.88 -0.97 -2.22
C GLU A 200 -7.54 -0.87 -3.71
N PHE A 201 -7.19 0.33 -4.18
CA PHE A 201 -6.90 0.61 -5.59
C PHE A 201 -5.44 0.96 -5.86
N SER A 202 -4.66 1.15 -4.80
CA SER A 202 -3.27 1.59 -4.90
C SER A 202 -2.52 1.34 -3.59
N CYS A 203 -1.39 0.65 -3.68
CA CYS A 203 -0.50 0.41 -2.55
C CYS A 203 0.21 1.69 -2.05
N GLU A 204 0.04 2.86 -2.69
CA GLU A 204 0.80 4.06 -2.33
C GLU A 204 0.45 4.66 -0.96
N ALA A 205 -0.70 4.29 -0.39
CA ALA A 205 -0.97 4.60 1.00
C ALA A 205 0.09 4.03 1.96
N VAL A 206 0.73 2.91 1.60
CA VAL A 206 1.85 2.32 2.37
C VAL A 206 3.01 3.29 2.47
N GLY A 207 3.32 4.05 1.40
CA GLY A 207 4.39 5.05 1.41
C GLY A 207 4.10 6.26 2.31
N ALA A 208 2.83 6.53 2.60
CA ALA A 208 2.45 7.53 3.60
C ALA A 208 2.54 6.97 5.03
N LEU A 209 2.21 5.69 5.22
CA LEU A 209 2.18 5.03 6.53
C LEU A 209 3.56 4.63 7.05
N PHE A 210 4.48 4.21 6.19
CA PHE A 210 5.77 3.66 6.60
C PHE A 210 6.94 4.56 6.14
N PRO A 211 8.03 4.65 6.93
CA PRO A 211 9.27 5.27 6.46
C PRO A 211 9.83 4.57 5.21
N PRO A 212 10.49 5.30 4.28
CA PRO A 212 11.05 4.71 3.06
C PRO A 212 12.03 3.55 3.31
N ALA A 213 12.73 3.56 4.45
CA ALA A 213 13.67 2.50 4.82
C ALA A 213 13.01 1.13 5.08
N LEU A 214 11.68 1.09 5.27
CA LEU A 214 10.91 -0.13 5.48
C LEU A 214 10.21 -0.61 4.20
N LEU A 215 10.40 0.10 3.08
CA LEU A 215 9.84 -0.28 1.78
C LEU A 215 10.90 -1.02 0.96
N ARG A 216 10.48 -2.03 0.20
CA ARG A 216 11.32 -2.65 -0.81
C ARG A 216 11.65 -1.63 -1.89
N ARG A 217 12.94 -1.52 -2.22
CA ARG A 217 13.42 -0.59 -3.24
C ARG A 217 12.89 -1.03 -4.60
N LEU A 218 12.41 -0.07 -5.39
CA LEU A 218 12.03 -0.27 -6.80
C LEU A 218 11.12 -1.48 -7.05
N SER A 219 10.15 -1.72 -6.15
CA SER A 219 8.99 -2.57 -6.43
C SER A 219 7.87 -1.75 -7.04
N ASP A 220 7.16 -2.29 -8.01
CA ASP A 220 6.04 -1.62 -8.68
C ASP A 220 4.80 -1.47 -7.77
N GLY A 221 4.67 -2.37 -6.79
CA GLY A 221 3.53 -2.46 -5.88
C GLY A 221 2.28 -3.11 -6.50
N GLU A 222 2.38 -3.69 -7.69
CA GLU A 222 1.25 -4.36 -8.38
C GLU A 222 0.99 -5.77 -7.82
N HIS A 223 1.96 -6.36 -7.12
CA HIS A 223 1.86 -7.65 -6.45
C HIS A 223 1.25 -7.56 -5.03
N GLY A 224 0.91 -6.35 -4.58
CA GLY A 224 0.29 -6.09 -3.28
C GLY A 224 1.23 -5.46 -2.25
N VAL A 225 0.66 -5.14 -1.10
CA VAL A 225 1.28 -4.40 0.01
C VAL A 225 2.39 -5.21 0.67
N ALA A 226 2.23 -6.52 0.78
CA ALA A 226 3.24 -7.38 1.38
C ALA A 226 4.57 -7.34 0.62
N ASP A 227 4.51 -7.31 -0.72
CA ASP A 227 5.70 -7.25 -1.57
C ASP A 227 6.33 -5.85 -1.61
N LEU A 228 5.56 -4.82 -1.25
CA LEU A 228 6.08 -3.46 -1.11
C LEU A 228 6.80 -3.24 0.22
N LEU A 229 6.46 -3.98 1.28
CA LEU A 229 7.07 -3.84 2.61
C LEU A 229 8.27 -4.79 2.77
N ASP A 230 9.40 -4.27 3.27
CA ASP A 230 10.50 -5.11 3.73
C ASP A 230 10.17 -5.67 5.11
N ARG A 231 9.61 -6.88 5.14
CA ARG A 231 9.22 -7.56 6.38
C ARG A 231 10.35 -7.68 7.39
N ARG A 232 11.59 -7.93 6.93
CA ARG A 232 12.75 -8.07 7.83
C ARG A 232 13.09 -6.73 8.47
N ALA A 233 13.05 -5.64 7.69
CA ALA A 233 13.27 -4.30 8.20
C ALA A 233 12.16 -3.89 9.19
N VAL A 234 10.90 -4.18 8.89
CA VAL A 234 9.76 -3.91 9.80
C VAL A 234 9.91 -4.69 11.11
N LEU A 235 10.21 -6.00 11.05
CA LEU A 235 10.45 -6.83 12.23
C LEU A 235 11.61 -6.28 13.08
N ALA A 236 12.71 -5.88 12.46
CA ALA A 236 13.85 -5.28 13.15
C ALA A 236 13.46 -3.95 13.84
N ALA A 237 12.69 -3.10 13.15
CA ALA A 237 12.23 -1.83 13.69
C ALA A 237 11.35 -2.02 14.94
N VAL A 238 10.33 -2.89 14.88
CA VAL A 238 9.44 -3.13 16.02
C VAL A 238 10.15 -3.81 17.19
N ARG A 239 11.10 -4.72 16.92
CA ARG A 239 11.91 -5.39 17.97
C ARG A 239 12.87 -4.45 18.68
N SER A 240 13.30 -3.38 18.01
CA SER A 240 14.11 -2.34 18.64
C SER A 240 13.32 -1.41 19.57
N GLY A 241 12.00 -1.62 19.70
CA GLY A 241 11.10 -0.76 20.49
C GLY A 241 10.68 0.53 19.78
N GLY A 242 11.05 0.69 18.49
CA GLY A 242 10.65 1.83 17.66
C GLY A 242 9.26 1.65 17.06
N SER A 243 8.67 2.77 16.62
CA SER A 243 7.47 2.77 15.78
C SER A 243 7.85 2.45 14.34
N ALA A 244 7.23 1.43 13.76
CA ALA A 244 7.42 1.09 12.35
C ALA A 244 6.62 2.01 11.42
N ALA A 245 5.55 2.64 11.93
CA ALA A 245 4.73 3.56 11.16
C ALA A 245 5.05 5.03 11.49
N ARG A 246 4.75 5.92 10.55
CA ARG A 246 4.87 7.38 10.74
C ARG A 246 3.78 7.87 11.70
N SER A 247 3.94 9.07 12.24
CA SER A 247 2.92 9.66 13.12
C SER A 247 1.61 9.90 12.37
N SER A 248 0.47 9.90 13.07
CA SER A 248 -0.84 10.14 12.44
C SER A 248 -0.91 11.52 11.76
N ASP A 249 -0.25 12.53 12.34
CA ASP A 249 -0.18 13.88 11.77
C ASP A 249 0.66 13.89 10.48
N ASP A 250 1.79 13.19 10.46
CA ASP A 250 2.61 13.04 9.25
C ASP A 250 1.88 12.30 8.14
N ILE A 251 1.10 11.27 8.50
CA ILE A 251 0.28 10.49 7.57
C ILE A 251 -0.82 11.39 6.98
N ALA A 252 -1.57 12.11 7.82
CA ALA A 252 -2.64 13.00 7.38
C ALA A 252 -2.12 14.17 6.52
N ALA A 253 -0.92 14.68 6.82
CA ALA A 253 -0.27 15.71 6.02
C ALA A 253 0.21 15.21 4.66
N ALA A 254 0.71 13.96 4.59
CA ALA A 254 1.15 13.34 3.34
C ALA A 254 -0.02 12.86 2.48
N LEU A 255 -1.07 12.34 3.11
CA LEU A 255 -2.25 11.78 2.48
C LEU A 255 -3.54 12.42 3.03
N PRO A 256 -3.80 13.71 2.72
CA PRO A 256 -5.09 14.33 3.02
C PRO A 256 -6.19 13.65 2.21
N ILE A 257 -7.19 13.07 2.91
CA ILE A 257 -8.37 12.43 2.31
C ILE A 257 -9.60 13.28 2.65
N ALA A 258 -10.43 13.56 1.65
CA ALA A 258 -11.68 14.31 1.84
C ALA A 258 -12.88 13.35 1.99
N ASP A 259 -13.11 12.86 3.21
CA ASP A 259 -14.15 11.86 3.50
C ASP A 259 -15.59 12.38 3.37
N ASP A 260 -15.77 13.70 3.39
CA ASP A 260 -17.05 14.41 3.32
C ASP A 260 -17.57 14.66 1.90
N VAL A 261 -16.81 14.28 0.86
CA VAL A 261 -17.16 14.57 -0.55
C VAL A 261 -18.39 13.77 -1.00
N PHE A 262 -18.55 12.55 -0.49
CA PHE A 262 -19.58 11.60 -0.93
C PHE A 262 -20.37 11.09 0.27
N THR A 263 -21.67 10.85 0.09
CA THR A 263 -22.56 10.36 1.16
C THR A 263 -22.52 8.84 1.35
N GLY A 264 -21.64 8.14 0.63
CA GLY A 264 -21.50 6.69 0.58
C GLY A 264 -20.72 6.26 -0.66
N THR A 265 -20.67 4.96 -0.93
CA THR A 265 -19.97 4.38 -2.09
C THR A 265 -20.88 3.99 -3.25
N ASP A 266 -22.20 4.19 -3.12
CA ASP A 266 -23.16 3.81 -4.14
C ASP A 266 -23.03 4.67 -5.41
N ILE A 267 -23.36 4.07 -6.55
CA ILE A 267 -23.54 4.79 -7.82
C ILE A 267 -24.87 5.54 -7.72
N SER A 268 -24.81 6.84 -7.49
CA SER A 268 -25.98 7.70 -7.31
C SER A 268 -25.83 9.03 -8.02
N ILE A 269 -26.95 9.68 -8.35
CA ILE A 269 -26.96 11.03 -8.93
C ILE A 269 -26.17 12.02 -8.06
N GLY A 270 -26.31 11.91 -6.74
CA GLY A 270 -25.61 12.77 -5.77
C GLY A 270 -24.10 12.60 -5.85
N ASN A 271 -23.61 11.36 -5.77
CA ASN A 271 -22.18 11.08 -5.82
C ASN A 271 -21.58 11.39 -7.21
N LEU A 272 -22.30 11.10 -8.29
CA LEU A 272 -21.86 11.45 -9.65
C LEU A 272 -21.74 12.98 -9.82
N SER A 273 -22.75 13.72 -9.36
CA SER A 273 -22.71 15.19 -9.37
C SER A 273 -21.59 15.75 -8.51
N ALA A 274 -21.31 15.15 -7.35
CA ALA A 274 -20.22 15.56 -6.47
C ALA A 274 -18.84 15.34 -7.13
N ALA A 275 -18.64 14.20 -7.78
CA ALA A 275 -17.40 13.90 -8.51
C ALA A 275 -17.16 14.90 -9.66
N LEU A 276 -18.19 15.15 -10.48
CA LEU A 276 -18.09 16.05 -11.64
C LEU A 276 -17.93 17.52 -11.25
N ARG A 277 -18.41 17.94 -10.07
CA ARG A 277 -18.23 19.32 -9.57
C ARG A 277 -16.99 19.49 -8.71
N SER A 278 -16.22 18.43 -8.50
CA SER A 278 -15.02 18.47 -7.69
C SER A 278 -13.91 19.30 -8.36
N PRO A 279 -12.97 19.85 -7.56
CA PRO A 279 -11.78 20.53 -8.07
C PRO A 279 -10.79 19.63 -8.82
N VAL A 280 -11.04 18.31 -8.88
CA VAL A 280 -10.26 17.39 -9.73
C VAL A 280 -10.40 17.78 -11.19
N ILE A 281 -11.57 18.27 -11.61
CA ILE A 281 -11.74 18.90 -12.92
C ILE A 281 -11.39 20.40 -12.79
N PRO A 282 -10.28 20.87 -13.37
CA PRO A 282 -9.84 22.26 -13.22
C PRO A 282 -10.91 23.26 -13.67
N HIS A 283 -10.98 24.43 -13.02
CA HIS A 283 -12.05 25.43 -13.23
C HIS A 283 -12.28 25.83 -14.71
N LYS A 284 -11.24 25.80 -15.55
CA LYS A 284 -11.30 26.18 -16.98
C LYS A 284 -11.45 24.99 -17.92
N GLN A 285 -11.55 23.78 -17.38
CA GLN A 285 -11.66 22.55 -18.15
C GLN A 285 -13.02 21.91 -17.90
N PHE A 286 -13.49 21.14 -18.87
CA PHE A 286 -14.74 20.39 -18.75
C PHE A 286 -14.52 18.92 -18.49
N THR A 287 -13.30 18.42 -18.74
CA THR A 287 -12.94 17.02 -18.58
C THR A 287 -11.72 16.86 -17.68
N ALA A 288 -11.62 15.69 -17.04
CA ALA A 288 -10.41 15.23 -16.38
C ALA A 288 -10.29 13.72 -16.56
N THR A 289 -9.08 13.27 -16.88
CA THR A 289 -8.71 11.86 -17.01
C THR A 289 -7.86 11.44 -15.82
N GLY A 290 -7.87 10.14 -15.54
CA GLY A 290 -7.01 9.52 -14.53
C GLY A 290 -7.10 8.01 -14.62
N TRP A 291 -6.24 7.30 -13.90
CA TRP A 291 -6.25 5.84 -13.87
C TRP A 291 -5.70 5.30 -12.56
N PHE A 292 -5.96 4.03 -12.29
CA PHE A 292 -5.43 3.25 -11.17
C PHE A 292 -5.42 1.77 -11.59
N GLY A 293 -4.30 1.07 -11.39
CA GLY A 293 -4.09 -0.26 -11.95
C GLY A 293 -4.48 -0.32 -13.43
N GLN A 294 -5.33 -1.28 -13.79
CA GLN A 294 -5.89 -1.49 -15.14
C GLN A 294 -7.18 -0.72 -15.44
N THR A 295 -7.58 0.20 -14.56
CA THR A 295 -8.79 1.02 -14.74
C THR A 295 -8.43 2.45 -15.08
N ASP A 296 -8.90 2.94 -16.23
CA ASP A 296 -8.91 4.36 -16.55
C ASP A 296 -10.31 4.96 -16.40
N PHE A 297 -10.39 6.27 -16.27
CA PHE A 297 -11.67 6.97 -16.27
C PHE A 297 -11.56 8.37 -16.89
N LEU A 298 -12.70 8.85 -17.36
CA LEU A 298 -12.94 10.21 -17.83
C LEU A 298 -14.12 10.80 -17.06
N LEU A 299 -13.87 11.88 -16.35
CA LEU A 299 -14.91 12.75 -15.79
C LEU A 299 -15.26 13.82 -16.83
N CYS A 300 -16.53 13.98 -17.17
CA CYS A 300 -16.99 14.98 -18.12
C CYS A 300 -18.15 15.79 -17.56
N ARG A 301 -17.93 17.10 -17.43
CA ARG A 301 -18.98 18.08 -17.13
C ARG A 301 -19.73 18.47 -18.39
N LYS A 302 -21.01 18.76 -18.21
CA LYS A 302 -21.89 19.30 -19.24
C LYS A 302 -21.28 20.57 -19.85
N HIS A 303 -21.03 20.53 -21.15
CA HIS A 303 -20.49 21.65 -21.91
C HIS A 303 -20.85 21.53 -23.40
N VAL A 304 -20.51 22.55 -24.18
CA VAL A 304 -20.51 22.46 -25.64
C VAL A 304 -19.05 22.40 -26.05
N ASP A 305 -18.67 21.35 -26.78
CA ASP A 305 -17.29 21.18 -27.21
C ASP A 305 -16.92 22.10 -28.39
N ALA A 306 -15.66 22.02 -28.85
CA ALA A 306 -15.15 22.90 -29.90
C ALA A 306 -15.86 22.72 -31.25
N ASP A 307 -16.48 21.55 -31.46
CA ASP A 307 -17.22 21.22 -32.69
C ASP A 307 -18.69 21.67 -32.61
N GLY A 308 -19.12 22.20 -31.46
CA GLY A 308 -20.49 22.65 -31.22
C GLY A 308 -21.41 21.55 -30.70
N ASP A 309 -20.88 20.37 -30.38
CA ASP A 309 -21.66 19.26 -29.87
C ASP A 309 -21.92 19.41 -28.38
N ALA A 310 -23.18 19.19 -27.98
CA ALA A 310 -23.58 19.21 -26.59
C ALA A 310 -23.13 17.92 -25.90
N ARG A 311 -22.32 18.06 -24.84
CA ARG A 311 -21.93 16.99 -23.94
C ARG A 311 -22.73 17.09 -22.65
N ASP A 312 -23.27 15.98 -22.18
CA ASP A 312 -23.93 15.88 -20.87
C ASP A 312 -22.96 15.45 -19.76
N ASP A 313 -23.40 15.60 -18.51
CA ASP A 313 -22.66 15.15 -17.33
C ASP A 313 -22.54 13.62 -17.36
N HIS A 314 -21.31 13.11 -17.49
CA HIS A 314 -21.06 11.68 -17.50
C HIS A 314 -19.67 11.30 -16.99
N ILE A 315 -19.54 10.05 -16.61
CA ILE A 315 -18.29 9.39 -16.26
C ILE A 315 -18.16 8.15 -17.14
N HIS A 316 -17.06 8.06 -17.85
CA HIS A 316 -16.67 6.87 -18.59
C HIS A 316 -15.57 6.16 -17.80
N ILE A 317 -15.66 4.84 -17.65
CA ILE A 317 -14.67 4.04 -16.93
C ILE A 317 -14.32 2.84 -17.81
N THR A 318 -13.04 2.61 -18.07
CA THR A 318 -12.57 1.46 -18.83
C THR A 318 -11.72 0.56 -17.93
N VAL A 319 -12.14 -0.69 -17.79
CA VAL A 319 -11.34 -1.77 -17.23
C VAL A 319 -10.73 -2.53 -18.40
N TRP A 320 -9.41 -2.46 -18.53
CA TRP A 320 -8.70 -2.79 -19.77
C TRP A 320 -9.22 -4.03 -20.48
N LYS A 321 -9.63 -3.86 -21.74
CA LYS A 321 -10.08 -4.93 -22.65
C LYS A 321 -11.02 -5.95 -22.01
N THR A 322 -11.75 -5.53 -20.98
CA THR A 322 -12.68 -6.37 -20.22
C THR A 322 -14.04 -5.69 -20.23
N TRP A 323 -14.10 -4.44 -19.75
CA TRP A 323 -15.35 -3.69 -19.63
C TRP A 323 -15.14 -2.21 -19.93
N ASP A 324 -16.11 -1.60 -20.62
CA ASP A 324 -16.34 -0.16 -20.54
C ASP A 324 -17.67 0.10 -19.84
N PHE A 325 -17.71 1.14 -19.03
CA PHE A 325 -18.88 1.61 -18.32
C PHE A 325 -19.15 3.08 -18.65
N TYR A 326 -20.42 3.40 -18.83
CA TYR A 326 -20.90 4.75 -19.06
C TYR A 326 -21.97 5.08 -18.03
N LEU A 327 -21.69 6.07 -17.18
CA LEU A 327 -22.55 6.53 -16.10
C LEU A 327 -22.92 7.98 -16.39
N SER A 328 -24.19 8.29 -16.66
CA SER A 328 -24.63 9.67 -16.91
C SER A 328 -25.81 10.08 -16.07
N VAL A 329 -25.97 11.40 -15.91
CA VAL A 329 -27.17 12.01 -15.34
C VAL A 329 -27.85 12.83 -16.41
N ASP A 330 -28.96 12.30 -16.91
CA ASP A 330 -29.73 12.92 -17.99
C ASP A 330 -30.95 13.65 -17.41
N ASP A 331 -31.29 14.80 -17.99
CA ASP A 331 -32.53 15.52 -17.68
C ASP A 331 -33.72 14.88 -18.41
N ALA A 332 -34.37 13.90 -17.78
CA ALA A 332 -35.55 13.28 -18.36
C ALA A 332 -36.81 14.13 -18.10
N PRO A 333 -37.69 14.36 -19.11
CA PRO A 333 -38.92 15.11 -18.89
C PRO A 333 -39.81 14.39 -17.87
N VAL A 334 -40.26 15.12 -16.85
CA VAL A 334 -41.17 14.60 -15.81
C VAL A 334 -42.42 14.07 -16.50
N ARG A 335 -42.89 12.88 -16.09
CA ARG A 335 -44.16 12.32 -16.56
C ARG A 335 -45.33 13.18 -16.05
N THR A 336 -45.60 14.25 -16.77
CA THR A 336 -46.76 15.12 -16.57
C THR A 336 -47.86 14.73 -17.55
N GLY A 337 -49.12 14.65 -17.10
CA GLY A 337 -50.26 14.39 -17.99
C GLY A 337 -50.36 15.40 -19.13
N LEU A 338 -50.99 15.01 -20.25
CA LEU A 338 -51.10 15.81 -21.50
C LEU A 338 -51.51 17.28 -21.27
N ARG A 339 -52.40 17.55 -20.30
CA ARG A 339 -52.85 18.91 -19.94
C ARG A 339 -51.74 19.79 -19.37
N ALA A 340 -50.83 19.24 -18.57
CA ALA A 340 -49.70 19.97 -17.99
C ALA A 340 -48.61 20.26 -19.04
N ARG A 341 -48.42 19.36 -20.02
CA ARG A 341 -47.52 19.59 -21.17
C ARG A 341 -48.03 20.69 -22.10
N LEU A 342 -49.32 20.67 -22.42
CA LEU A 342 -49.97 21.71 -23.21
C LEU A 342 -49.96 23.07 -22.49
N GLY A 343 -50.16 23.07 -21.17
CA GLY A 343 -50.06 24.28 -20.34
C GLY A 343 -48.65 24.87 -20.26
N ALA A 344 -47.60 24.05 -20.28
CA ALA A 344 -46.21 24.52 -20.34
C ALA A 344 -45.85 25.07 -21.72
N ALA A 345 -46.26 24.39 -22.80
CA ALA A 345 -46.05 24.82 -24.18
C ALA A 345 -46.75 26.15 -24.49
N ALA A 346 -48.00 26.33 -24.03
CA ALA A 346 -48.76 27.58 -24.21
C ALA A 346 -48.18 28.77 -23.43
N ARG A 347 -47.28 28.53 -22.45
CA ARG A 347 -46.67 29.56 -21.61
C ARG A 347 -45.18 29.80 -21.91
N LEU A 348 -44.63 29.19 -22.98
CA LEU A 348 -43.18 29.20 -23.27
C LEU A 348 -42.33 28.79 -22.05
N ARG A 349 -42.89 27.98 -21.14
CA ARG A 349 -42.17 27.51 -19.95
C ARG A 349 -41.46 26.20 -20.29
N ARG A 350 -40.19 26.10 -19.91
CA ARG A 350 -39.42 24.84 -20.01
C ARG A 350 -40.21 23.70 -19.36
N VAL A 351 -40.32 22.58 -20.08
CA VAL A 351 -40.91 21.35 -19.56
C VAL A 351 -40.12 20.95 -18.30
N PRO A 352 -40.78 20.65 -17.17
CA PRO A 352 -40.08 20.18 -15.99
C PRO A 352 -39.30 18.91 -16.32
N THR A 353 -37.99 18.91 -16.08
CA THR A 353 -37.14 17.72 -16.15
C THR A 353 -36.79 17.26 -14.74
N ALA A 354 -36.50 15.97 -14.60
CA ALA A 354 -35.94 15.39 -13.39
C ALA A 354 -34.66 14.63 -13.77
N PRO A 355 -33.60 14.72 -12.95
CA PRO A 355 -32.37 14.00 -13.21
C PRO A 355 -32.63 12.50 -13.13
N ARG A 356 -32.14 11.77 -14.13
CA ARG A 356 -32.23 10.32 -14.23
C ARG A 356 -30.84 9.75 -14.41
N LEU A 357 -30.50 8.77 -13.58
CA LEU A 357 -29.27 8.01 -13.72
C LEU A 357 -29.41 7.00 -14.87
N THR A 358 -28.45 7.03 -15.79
CA THR A 358 -28.32 6.07 -16.88
C THR A 358 -27.01 5.32 -16.67
N LEU A 359 -27.09 3.98 -16.64
CA LEU A 359 -25.94 3.09 -16.50
C LEU A 359 -25.91 2.17 -17.72
N ALA A 360 -24.78 2.15 -18.42
CA ALA A 360 -24.55 1.26 -19.54
C ALA A 360 -23.16 0.64 -19.45
N PHE A 361 -23.00 -0.53 -20.08
CA PHE A 361 -21.72 -1.22 -20.17
C PHE A 361 -21.54 -1.84 -21.55
N ARG A 362 -20.30 -2.18 -21.91
CA ARG A 362 -20.00 -3.11 -23.00
C ARG A 362 -18.84 -4.02 -22.60
N ALA A 363 -18.94 -5.29 -22.97
CA ALA A 363 -17.88 -6.27 -22.80
C ALA A 363 -16.91 -6.21 -23.99
N TYR A 364 -15.68 -6.64 -23.76
CA TYR A 364 -14.72 -6.89 -24.84
C TYR A 364 -14.70 -8.36 -25.23
N ALA A 365 -14.45 -8.63 -26.51
CA ALA A 365 -14.20 -9.96 -27.03
C ALA A 365 -13.07 -9.89 -28.06
N ALA A 366 -12.03 -10.72 -27.87
CA ALA A 366 -10.83 -10.73 -28.73
C ALA A 366 -10.21 -9.33 -28.93
N GLY A 367 -10.16 -8.53 -27.86
CA GLY A 367 -9.58 -7.19 -27.87
C GLY A 367 -10.46 -6.10 -28.51
N LEU A 368 -11.68 -6.41 -28.95
CA LEU A 368 -12.62 -5.45 -29.53
C LEU A 368 -13.82 -5.19 -28.62
N PRO A 369 -14.29 -3.93 -28.51
CA PRO A 369 -15.47 -3.60 -27.72
C PRO A 369 -16.75 -4.09 -28.42
N GLY A 370 -17.63 -4.73 -27.66
CA GLY A 370 -18.98 -5.10 -28.08
C GLY A 370 -19.97 -3.93 -28.09
N PRO A 371 -21.27 -4.20 -28.34
CA PRO A 371 -22.30 -3.17 -28.28
C PRO A 371 -22.61 -2.74 -26.84
N TRP A 372 -22.98 -1.47 -26.68
CA TRP A 372 -23.48 -0.92 -25.42
C TRP A 372 -24.81 -1.56 -25.02
N GLN A 373 -24.91 -1.92 -23.74
CA GLN A 373 -26.07 -2.56 -23.14
C GLN A 373 -26.43 -1.86 -21.81
N PRO A 374 -27.71 -1.83 -21.41
CA PRO A 374 -28.10 -1.34 -20.09
C PRO A 374 -27.45 -2.17 -18.98
N LEU A 375 -26.93 -1.52 -17.93
CA LEU A 375 -26.31 -2.20 -16.80
C LEU A 375 -27.34 -2.46 -15.69
N ASP A 376 -27.58 -3.73 -15.35
CA ASP A 376 -28.42 -4.12 -14.23
C ASP A 376 -27.90 -5.38 -13.51
N ALA A 377 -28.04 -5.40 -12.18
CA ALA A 377 -27.50 -6.45 -11.31
C ALA A 377 -28.07 -7.84 -11.58
N ALA A 378 -29.33 -7.92 -12.03
CA ALA A 378 -30.03 -9.19 -12.21
C ALA A 378 -29.60 -9.91 -13.49
N SER A 379 -29.42 -9.15 -14.58
CA SER A 379 -29.05 -9.68 -15.90
C SER A 379 -27.55 -9.78 -16.08
N HIS A 380 -26.77 -8.93 -15.40
CA HIS A 380 -25.33 -8.79 -15.61
C HIS A 380 -24.54 -8.66 -14.29
N PRO A 381 -24.56 -9.69 -13.41
CA PRO A 381 -23.96 -9.61 -12.07
C PRO A 381 -22.45 -9.34 -12.08
N GLU A 382 -21.70 -9.93 -13.03
CA GLU A 382 -20.25 -9.72 -13.13
C GLU A 382 -19.90 -8.29 -13.55
N ALA A 383 -20.55 -7.78 -14.61
CA ALA A 383 -20.38 -6.40 -15.06
C ALA A 383 -20.82 -5.40 -13.98
N TRP A 384 -21.89 -5.73 -13.24
CA TRP A 384 -22.37 -4.93 -12.11
C TRP A 384 -21.32 -4.84 -11.01
N GLN A 385 -20.75 -5.98 -10.59
CA GLN A 385 -19.70 -6.02 -9.57
C GLN A 385 -18.44 -5.27 -10.02
N ALA A 386 -18.00 -5.47 -11.27
CA ALA A 386 -16.86 -4.79 -11.84
C ALA A 386 -17.08 -3.26 -11.90
N CYS A 387 -18.26 -2.81 -12.35
CA CYS A 387 -18.64 -1.39 -12.36
C CYS A 387 -18.60 -0.78 -10.95
N HIS A 388 -19.18 -1.46 -9.96
CA HIS A 388 -19.18 -0.99 -8.58
C HIS A 388 -17.78 -0.92 -7.96
N HIS A 389 -16.91 -1.88 -8.28
CA HIS A 389 -15.51 -1.83 -7.83
C HIS A 389 -14.75 -0.69 -8.52
N ALA A 390 -14.84 -0.56 -9.84
CA ALA A 390 -14.20 0.52 -10.58
C ALA A 390 -14.71 1.92 -10.15
N TRP A 391 -16.02 2.04 -9.89
CA TRP A 391 -16.62 3.25 -9.32
C TRP A 391 -16.04 3.62 -7.96
N ARG A 392 -15.85 2.65 -7.05
CA ARG A 392 -15.20 2.90 -5.75
C ARG A 392 -13.78 3.44 -5.93
N GLY A 393 -13.05 2.98 -6.95
CA GLY A 393 -11.72 3.52 -7.27
C GLY A 393 -11.77 4.96 -7.78
N VAL A 394 -12.75 5.31 -8.61
CA VAL A 394 -12.98 6.71 -9.02
C VAL A 394 -13.30 7.58 -7.79
N LEU A 395 -14.14 7.10 -6.87
CA LEU A 395 -14.44 7.82 -5.63
C LEU A 395 -13.19 8.03 -4.78
N ASP A 396 -12.37 7.00 -4.60
CA ASP A 396 -11.12 7.07 -3.84
C ASP A 396 -10.13 8.07 -4.47
N TYR A 397 -9.92 7.99 -5.78
CA TYR A 397 -9.10 8.95 -6.53
C TYR A 397 -9.59 10.39 -6.32
N VAL A 398 -10.91 10.62 -6.42
CA VAL A 398 -11.47 11.95 -6.23
C VAL A 398 -11.33 12.43 -4.78
N ARG A 399 -11.55 11.57 -3.77
CA ARG A 399 -11.36 11.93 -2.35
C ARG A 399 -9.93 12.40 -2.08
N ARG A 400 -8.93 11.68 -2.60
CA ARG A 400 -7.52 12.05 -2.49
C ARG A 400 -7.23 13.35 -3.23
N GLY A 401 -7.72 13.48 -4.46
CA GLY A 401 -7.52 14.68 -5.27
C GLY A 401 -8.12 15.95 -4.65
N VAL A 402 -9.32 15.84 -4.07
CA VAL A 402 -9.97 16.93 -3.32
C VAL A 402 -9.20 17.24 -2.04
N GLY A 403 -8.75 16.23 -1.31
CA GLY A 403 -7.91 16.39 -0.12
C GLY A 403 -6.62 17.14 -0.44
N GLN A 404 -5.90 16.75 -1.51
CA GLN A 404 -4.74 17.48 -2.01
C GLN A 404 -5.09 18.93 -2.35
N HIS A 405 -6.17 19.19 -3.09
CA HIS A 405 -6.57 20.56 -3.44
C HIS A 405 -6.85 21.41 -2.19
N ARG A 406 -7.61 20.89 -1.21
CA ARG A 406 -7.92 21.60 0.05
C ARG A 406 -6.66 21.89 0.87
N ALA A 407 -5.66 21.01 0.81
CA ALA A 407 -4.36 21.20 1.45
C ALA A 407 -3.35 21.99 0.58
N HIS A 408 -3.77 22.56 -0.55
CA HIS A 408 -2.90 23.27 -1.51
C HIS A 408 -1.77 22.39 -2.07
N TYR A 409 -2.12 21.19 -2.53
CA TYR A 409 -1.30 20.24 -3.26
C TYR A 409 0.09 19.96 -2.63
N PRO A 410 0.15 19.48 -1.37
CA PRO A 410 1.41 19.23 -0.69
C PRO A 410 2.29 18.21 -1.43
N LEU A 411 1.72 17.12 -1.97
CA LEU A 411 2.49 16.11 -2.71
C LEU A 411 3.09 16.67 -4.00
N HIS A 412 2.33 17.44 -4.77
CA HIS A 412 2.83 18.05 -5.99
C HIS A 412 3.94 19.06 -5.72
N ARG A 413 3.80 19.89 -4.67
CA ARG A 413 4.88 20.81 -4.25
C ARG A 413 6.14 20.06 -3.85
N ARG A 414 5.99 18.94 -3.14
CA ARG A 414 7.10 18.06 -2.77
C ARG A 414 7.77 17.45 -4.00
N LEU A 415 6.99 16.94 -4.97
CA LEU A 415 7.49 16.43 -6.24
C LEU A 415 8.37 17.47 -6.96
N GLN A 416 7.86 18.70 -7.11
CA GLN A 416 8.60 19.77 -7.76
C GLN A 416 9.87 20.20 -6.99
N ALA A 417 9.84 20.15 -5.66
CA ALA A 417 10.97 20.52 -4.82
C ALA A 417 12.09 19.45 -4.82
N GLU A 418 11.74 18.17 -4.87
CA GLU A 418 12.68 17.07 -4.77
C GLU A 418 13.19 16.60 -6.14
N MET A 419 12.32 16.52 -7.14
CA MET A 419 12.66 16.09 -8.50
C MET A 419 12.95 17.29 -9.39
N THR A 420 14.13 17.88 -9.18
CA THR A 420 14.60 19.04 -9.96
C THR A 420 15.34 18.61 -11.22
N ALA A 421 15.43 19.51 -12.20
CA ALA A 421 16.21 19.30 -13.41
C ALA A 421 17.68 18.96 -13.11
N ALA A 422 18.30 19.70 -12.18
CA ALA A 422 19.67 19.46 -11.72
C ALA A 422 19.81 18.09 -11.05
N GLY A 423 18.83 17.68 -10.23
CA GLY A 423 18.82 16.36 -9.62
C GLY A 423 18.70 15.23 -10.64
N ILE A 424 17.86 15.39 -11.67
CA ILE A 424 17.75 14.41 -12.77
C ILE A 424 19.04 14.35 -13.58
N GLU A 425 19.66 15.49 -13.86
CA GLU A 425 20.96 15.58 -14.55
C GLU A 425 22.08 14.90 -13.78
N GLU A 426 22.25 15.22 -12.49
CA GLU A 426 23.24 14.58 -11.62
C GLU A 426 23.07 13.06 -11.65
N PHE A 427 21.82 12.61 -11.52
CA PHE A 427 21.49 11.20 -11.41
C PHE A 427 21.73 10.42 -12.70
N THR A 428 21.24 10.95 -13.82
CA THR A 428 21.37 10.31 -15.14
C THR A 428 22.76 10.48 -15.74
N SER A 429 23.67 11.20 -15.07
CA SER A 429 25.09 11.30 -15.45
C SER A 429 25.99 10.28 -14.72
N LEU A 430 25.44 9.47 -13.81
CA LEU A 430 26.20 8.41 -13.14
C LEU A 430 26.69 7.35 -14.16
N PRO A 431 27.85 6.71 -13.93
CA PRO A 431 28.45 5.76 -14.88
C PRO A 431 27.50 4.66 -15.35
N VAL A 432 26.67 4.13 -14.44
CA VAL A 432 25.68 3.09 -14.77
C VAL A 432 24.70 3.52 -15.88
N PHE A 433 24.31 4.79 -15.92
CA PHE A 433 23.44 5.31 -16.97
C PHE A 433 24.20 5.56 -18.27
N ALA A 434 25.46 6.01 -18.21
CA ALA A 434 26.28 6.15 -19.41
C ALA A 434 26.56 4.79 -20.07
N GLU A 435 26.73 3.74 -19.27
CA GLU A 435 26.98 2.37 -19.74
C GLU A 435 25.74 1.66 -20.27
N ARG A 436 24.59 1.83 -19.60
CA ARG A 436 23.35 1.10 -19.92
C ARG A 436 22.35 1.89 -20.76
N CYS A 437 22.45 3.22 -20.78
CA CYS A 437 21.53 4.11 -21.47
C CYS A 437 22.26 4.94 -22.55
N SER A 438 22.95 4.27 -23.48
CA SER A 438 23.74 4.92 -24.53
C SER A 438 22.93 5.32 -25.77
N ASP A 439 21.79 4.67 -26.03
CA ASP A 439 20.90 5.01 -27.14
C ASP A 439 19.43 4.83 -26.72
N TRP A 440 18.71 5.94 -26.63
CA TRP A 440 17.31 5.96 -26.19
C TRP A 440 16.35 5.23 -27.14
N TRP A 441 16.70 5.12 -28.42
CA TRP A 441 15.86 4.50 -29.45
C TRP A 441 16.24 3.03 -29.73
N ASP A 442 17.22 2.50 -29.00
CA ASP A 442 17.57 1.08 -29.01
C ASP A 442 17.11 0.45 -27.69
N ASP A 443 16.20 -0.53 -27.79
CA ASP A 443 15.63 -1.24 -26.63
C ASP A 443 16.68 -1.96 -25.77
N ALA A 444 17.84 -2.29 -26.34
CA ALA A 444 18.95 -2.89 -25.59
C ALA A 444 19.81 -1.86 -24.85
N HIS A 445 19.69 -0.57 -25.18
CA HIS A 445 20.57 0.50 -24.72
C HIS A 445 19.81 1.73 -24.20
N ASN A 446 18.52 1.60 -23.90
CA ASN A 446 17.69 2.69 -23.39
C ASN A 446 17.34 2.55 -21.90
N GLY A 447 17.74 1.45 -21.25
CA GLY A 447 17.47 1.20 -19.84
C GLY A 447 17.75 -0.24 -19.37
N TRP A 448 17.32 -0.54 -18.15
CA TRP A 448 17.39 -1.89 -17.57
C TRP A 448 16.29 -2.09 -16.51
N TRP A 449 16.00 -3.34 -16.17
CA TRP A 449 15.12 -3.69 -15.06
C TRP A 449 15.88 -3.70 -13.73
N GLU A 450 15.36 -2.98 -12.74
CA GLU A 450 15.83 -3.01 -11.35
C GLU A 450 14.65 -3.38 -10.45
N GLY A 451 14.68 -4.59 -9.91
CA GLY A 451 13.50 -5.17 -9.27
C GLY A 451 12.35 -5.28 -10.28
N ASP A 452 11.21 -4.69 -9.93
CA ASP A 452 9.98 -4.73 -10.75
C ASP A 452 9.82 -3.46 -11.60
N VAL A 453 10.81 -2.56 -11.59
CA VAL A 453 10.75 -1.27 -12.27
C VAL A 453 11.87 -1.17 -13.30
N TRP A 454 11.49 -0.94 -14.55
CA TRP A 454 12.38 -0.58 -15.63
C TRP A 454 12.80 0.89 -15.49
N LEU A 455 14.11 1.11 -15.57
CA LEU A 455 14.78 2.40 -15.44
C LEU A 455 15.40 2.75 -16.78
N GLY A 456 15.06 3.92 -17.33
CA GLY A 456 15.69 4.42 -18.55
C GLY A 456 16.06 5.89 -18.44
N ALA A 457 17.10 6.29 -19.16
CA ALA A 457 17.51 7.69 -19.24
C ALA A 457 17.83 8.08 -20.68
N ARG A 458 17.33 9.24 -21.11
CA ARG A 458 17.72 9.84 -22.38
C ARG A 458 18.81 10.85 -22.12
N GLN A 459 19.97 10.68 -22.75
CA GLN A 459 20.99 11.73 -22.78
C GLN A 459 20.64 12.81 -23.80
N PRO A 460 21.05 14.07 -23.59
CA PRO A 460 20.90 15.12 -24.59
C PRO A 460 21.50 14.71 -25.94
N CYS A 461 20.73 14.79 -27.02
CA CYS A 461 21.17 14.33 -28.33
C CYS A 461 20.38 14.99 -29.48
N MET A 462 20.86 14.79 -30.71
CA MET A 462 20.13 15.11 -31.93
C MET A 462 19.55 13.83 -32.53
N HIS A 463 18.24 13.77 -32.70
CA HIS A 463 17.57 12.64 -33.34
C HIS A 463 16.66 13.13 -34.46
N HIS A 464 16.89 12.63 -35.67
CA HIS A 464 16.23 13.11 -36.90
C HIS A 464 16.23 14.64 -37.08
N GLY A 465 17.32 15.31 -36.68
CA GLY A 465 17.46 16.76 -36.79
C GLY A 465 16.71 17.57 -35.73
N VAL A 466 16.06 16.91 -34.77
CA VAL A 466 15.40 17.54 -33.62
C VAL A 466 16.28 17.38 -32.38
N PRO A 467 16.57 18.46 -31.63
CA PRO A 467 17.26 18.36 -30.36
C PRO A 467 16.32 17.75 -29.32
N TRP A 468 16.83 16.75 -28.61
CA TRP A 468 16.16 16.13 -27.47
C TRP A 468 16.95 16.40 -26.21
N ALA A 469 16.27 16.98 -25.22
CA ALA A 469 16.83 17.20 -23.91
C ALA A 469 16.83 15.91 -23.09
N ARG A 470 17.44 15.99 -21.92
CA ARG A 470 17.56 14.87 -20.98
C ARG A 470 16.19 14.40 -20.47
N ALA A 471 16.04 13.11 -20.25
CA ALA A 471 14.84 12.56 -19.62
C ALA A 471 15.18 11.37 -18.72
N LEU A 472 14.34 11.14 -17.71
CA LEU A 472 14.34 9.93 -16.89
C LEU A 472 12.97 9.26 -17.04
N LYS A 473 12.95 7.94 -17.22
CA LYS A 473 11.72 7.15 -17.38
C LYS A 473 11.70 6.00 -16.39
N PHE A 474 10.55 5.84 -15.75
CA PHE A 474 10.18 4.65 -15.00
C PHE A 474 9.11 3.91 -15.79
N SER A 475 9.21 2.60 -15.84
CA SER A 475 8.16 1.74 -16.36
C SER A 475 8.04 0.46 -15.56
N TRP A 476 6.87 -0.13 -15.53
CA TRP A 476 6.61 -1.39 -14.83
C TRP A 476 5.47 -2.11 -15.54
N LYS A 477 5.38 -3.42 -15.32
CA LYS A 477 4.28 -4.22 -15.84
C LYS A 477 3.01 -3.85 -15.09
N ASN A 478 1.99 -3.40 -15.80
CA ASN A 478 0.67 -3.10 -15.28
C ASN A 478 -0.33 -3.93 -16.10
N GLY A 479 -0.73 -5.08 -15.56
CA GLY A 479 -1.61 -6.04 -16.23
C GLY A 479 -0.90 -7.10 -17.08
N ASP A 480 -1.68 -8.00 -17.68
CA ASP A 480 -1.21 -9.09 -18.52
C ASP A 480 -1.59 -8.87 -19.99
N ASP A 481 -0.80 -9.44 -20.90
CA ASP A 481 -1.04 -9.30 -22.34
C ASP A 481 -2.33 -10.01 -22.72
N ALA A 482 -3.21 -9.29 -23.40
CA ALA A 482 -4.43 -9.80 -24.00
C ALA A 482 -4.25 -10.06 -25.51
N PRO A 483 -5.07 -10.92 -26.12
CA PRO A 483 -5.06 -11.11 -27.57
C PRO A 483 -5.17 -9.78 -28.34
N GLY A 484 -4.24 -9.58 -29.28
CA GLY A 484 -4.15 -8.37 -30.10
C GLY A 484 -3.47 -7.17 -29.44
N ASP A 485 -2.81 -7.34 -28.30
CA ASP A 485 -1.92 -6.32 -27.74
C ASP A 485 -0.64 -6.18 -28.58
N ALA A 486 -0.20 -4.94 -28.76
CA ALA A 486 1.13 -4.66 -29.31
C ALA A 486 2.20 -4.94 -28.23
N PRO A 487 3.46 -5.18 -28.62
CA PRO A 487 4.56 -5.28 -27.66
C PRO A 487 4.56 -4.11 -26.67
N ASP A 488 4.85 -4.42 -25.41
CA ASP A 488 4.96 -3.46 -24.30
C ASP A 488 3.70 -2.65 -23.95
N THR A 489 2.54 -2.98 -24.53
CA THR A 489 1.25 -2.33 -24.24
C THR A 489 0.85 -2.51 -22.78
N THR A 490 1.28 -3.59 -22.13
CA THR A 490 1.00 -3.89 -20.72
C THR A 490 1.91 -3.18 -19.74
N HIS A 491 2.72 -2.22 -20.20
CA HIS A 491 3.59 -1.46 -19.31
C HIS A 491 3.04 -0.06 -19.06
N SER A 492 2.93 0.35 -17.81
CA SER A 492 2.72 1.76 -17.46
C SER A 492 4.04 2.51 -17.45
N THR A 493 3.97 3.84 -17.55
CA THR A 493 5.18 4.64 -17.53
C THR A 493 5.00 6.01 -16.89
N TYR A 494 6.04 6.45 -16.20
CA TYR A 494 6.30 7.85 -15.89
C TYR A 494 7.52 8.33 -16.66
N GLN A 495 7.46 9.51 -17.24
CA GLN A 495 8.60 10.16 -17.86
C GLN A 495 8.73 11.60 -17.37
N MET A 496 9.96 11.95 -16.99
CA MET A 496 10.36 13.28 -16.55
C MET A 496 11.30 13.84 -17.60
N ASP A 497 10.78 14.71 -18.45
CA ASP A 497 11.57 15.44 -19.43
C ASP A 497 12.11 16.73 -18.81
N VAL A 498 13.41 16.93 -18.91
CA VAL A 498 14.05 18.20 -18.54
C VAL A 498 13.84 19.17 -19.68
N ASP A 499 13.04 20.20 -19.46
CA ASP A 499 12.88 21.32 -20.37
C ASP A 499 13.91 22.40 -20.02
N GLU A 500 14.92 22.53 -20.87
CA GLU A 500 15.91 23.59 -20.78
C GLU A 500 15.25 24.92 -21.17
N ALA A 501 14.67 25.60 -20.17
CA ALA A 501 14.10 26.92 -20.35
C ALA A 501 15.14 27.85 -21.00
N ARG A 502 14.77 28.48 -22.13
CA ARG A 502 15.65 29.41 -22.85
C ARG A 502 16.08 30.60 -21.98
N GLU A 503 15.22 30.99 -21.02
CA GLU A 503 15.50 31.96 -19.96
C GLU A 503 14.84 31.48 -18.65
N GLY A 504 15.61 31.36 -17.56
CA GLY A 504 15.15 30.87 -16.25
C GLY A 504 15.71 29.48 -15.88
N PRO A 505 15.37 28.95 -14.68
CA PRO A 505 15.80 27.61 -14.29
C PRO A 505 15.13 26.55 -15.15
N ALA A 506 15.86 25.50 -15.52
CA ALA A 506 15.32 24.35 -16.23
C ALA A 506 14.15 23.73 -15.45
N LEU A 507 13.08 23.38 -16.16
CA LEU A 507 11.86 22.82 -15.61
C LEU A 507 11.79 21.33 -15.88
N VAL A 508 10.99 20.61 -15.09
CA VAL A 508 10.73 19.19 -15.30
C VAL A 508 9.27 19.03 -15.69
N ALA A 509 9.03 18.46 -16.86
CA ALA A 509 7.71 18.05 -17.30
C ALA A 509 7.46 16.61 -16.86
N PHE A 510 6.50 16.42 -15.96
CA PHE A 510 6.09 15.11 -15.46
C PHE A 510 4.93 14.59 -16.32
N THR A 511 5.16 13.47 -16.99
CA THR A 511 4.15 12.82 -17.83
C THR A 511 3.96 11.36 -17.44
N TYR A 512 2.77 10.84 -17.70
CA TYR A 512 2.41 9.46 -17.41
C TYR A 512 1.56 8.85 -18.52
N ALA A 513 1.55 7.53 -18.60
CA ALA A 513 0.54 6.79 -19.35
C ALA A 513 0.25 5.48 -18.62
N GLN A 514 -1.02 5.06 -18.66
CA GLN A 514 -1.40 3.74 -18.19
C GLN A 514 -0.73 2.66 -19.05
N ARG A 515 -0.56 2.93 -20.35
CA ARG A 515 0.13 2.04 -21.29
C ARG A 515 1.19 2.76 -22.09
N GLN A 516 2.34 2.14 -22.31
CA GLN A 516 3.43 2.73 -23.08
C GLN A 516 3.04 3.03 -24.54
N GLY A 517 2.09 2.26 -25.11
CA GLY A 517 1.57 2.49 -26.46
C GLY A 517 0.62 3.69 -26.57
N GLU A 518 0.18 4.26 -25.44
CA GLU A 518 -0.74 5.40 -25.42
C GLU A 518 0.01 6.74 -25.37
N PRO A 519 -0.63 7.83 -25.86
CA PRO A 519 -0.09 9.17 -25.66
C PRO A 519 0.10 9.46 -24.17
N ARG A 520 1.29 9.92 -23.79
CA ARG A 520 1.54 10.38 -22.44
C ARG A 520 0.83 11.71 -22.17
N GLU A 521 0.21 11.80 -21.01
CA GLU A 521 -0.46 12.99 -20.52
C GLU A 521 0.37 13.65 -19.39
N PRO A 522 0.23 14.95 -19.14
CA PRO A 522 0.82 15.58 -17.96
C PRO A 522 0.23 15.00 -16.67
N VAL A 523 1.06 14.77 -15.66
CA VAL A 523 0.60 14.32 -14.33
C VAL A 523 -0.19 15.45 -13.65
N PRO A 524 -1.49 15.28 -13.36
CA PRO A 524 -2.27 16.32 -12.68
C PRO A 524 -1.80 16.54 -11.24
N PRO A 525 -1.83 17.79 -10.70
CA PRO A 525 -1.48 18.04 -9.29
C PRO A 525 -2.35 17.32 -8.26
N CYS A 526 -3.54 16.88 -8.66
CA CYS A 526 -4.47 16.12 -7.83
C CYS A 526 -4.29 14.59 -7.91
N ALA A 527 -3.40 14.10 -8.77
CA ALA A 527 -3.12 12.67 -8.97
C ALA A 527 -2.25 12.11 -7.84
N ALA A 528 -2.81 12.08 -6.62
CA ALA A 528 -2.08 11.85 -5.38
C ALA A 528 -1.24 10.55 -5.40
N ASP A 529 -1.84 9.43 -5.81
CA ASP A 529 -1.16 8.15 -5.81
C ASP A 529 -0.07 8.08 -6.90
N HIS A 530 -0.29 8.65 -8.08
CA HIS A 530 0.76 8.72 -9.11
C HIS A 530 1.96 9.55 -8.66
N ILE A 531 1.71 10.68 -8.00
CA ILE A 531 2.78 11.53 -7.45
C ILE A 531 3.51 10.81 -6.33
N ALA A 532 2.80 10.11 -5.43
CA ALA A 532 3.39 9.33 -4.35
C ALA A 532 4.26 8.18 -4.89
N ARG A 533 3.77 7.44 -5.89
CA ARG A 533 4.52 6.37 -6.57
C ARG A 533 5.78 6.92 -7.22
N LEU A 534 5.68 8.05 -7.92
CA LEU A 534 6.80 8.66 -8.60
C LEU A 534 7.90 9.09 -7.61
N LEU A 535 7.52 9.72 -6.50
CA LEU A 535 8.44 10.05 -5.41
C LEU A 535 9.10 8.80 -4.82
N ARG A 536 8.31 7.73 -4.60
CA ARG A 536 8.80 6.44 -4.08
C ARG A 536 9.82 5.80 -5.01
N PHE A 537 9.57 5.78 -6.31
CA PHE A 537 10.53 5.29 -7.31
C PHE A 537 11.80 6.14 -7.31
N TYR A 538 11.67 7.47 -7.28
CA TYR A 538 12.81 8.37 -7.23
C TYR A 538 13.68 8.16 -5.98
N HIS A 539 13.09 8.02 -4.79
CA HIS A 539 13.83 7.74 -3.56
C HIS A 539 14.45 6.35 -3.53
N GLY A 540 13.70 5.34 -4.00
CA GLY A 540 14.21 3.96 -4.11
C GLY A 540 15.44 3.90 -5.01
N LEU A 541 15.38 4.61 -6.14
CA LEU A 541 16.49 4.76 -7.07
C LEU A 541 17.68 5.51 -6.43
N GLN A 542 17.45 6.62 -5.73
CA GLN A 542 18.49 7.36 -5.02
C GLN A 542 19.21 6.51 -3.97
N ALA A 543 18.46 5.76 -3.16
CA ALA A 543 19.01 4.87 -2.15
C ALA A 543 19.75 3.65 -2.73
N HIS A 544 19.43 3.27 -3.97
CA HIS A 544 20.12 2.19 -4.68
C HIS A 544 21.47 2.64 -5.25
N LEU A 545 21.54 3.80 -5.90
CA LEU A 545 22.76 4.23 -6.60
C LEU A 545 23.74 5.08 -5.78
N ARG A 546 23.28 5.73 -4.69
CA ARG A 546 24.21 6.44 -3.80
C ARG A 546 24.85 5.42 -2.83
N PRO A 547 26.19 5.30 -2.77
CA PRO A 547 26.82 4.46 -1.78
C PRO A 547 26.43 4.94 -0.38
N ALA A 548 26.25 4.00 0.55
CA ALA A 548 26.13 4.36 1.96
C ALA A 548 27.33 5.24 2.35
N PRO A 549 27.14 6.37 3.05
CA PRO A 549 28.27 7.09 3.59
C PRO A 549 29.13 6.10 4.37
N PRO A 550 30.48 6.15 4.25
CA PRO A 550 31.32 5.30 5.07
C PRO A 550 30.89 5.49 6.52
N ALA A 551 30.61 4.39 7.22
CA ALA A 551 30.31 4.45 8.64
C ALA A 551 31.46 5.25 9.27
N ASP A 552 31.13 6.41 9.86
CA ASP A 552 32.09 7.15 10.66
C ASP A 552 32.54 6.18 11.76
N GLY A 553 33.72 5.59 11.54
CA GLY A 553 34.46 4.91 12.59
C GLY A 553 34.60 5.90 13.74
N PRO A 554 34.57 5.42 15.01
CA PRO A 554 34.54 6.30 16.16
C PRO A 554 35.61 7.38 16.00
N ALA A 555 35.15 8.62 16.00
CA ALA A 555 35.98 9.80 15.85
C ALA A 555 37.17 9.68 16.83
N ASP A 556 38.35 9.44 16.28
CA ASP A 556 39.61 9.60 17.00
C ASP A 556 39.90 11.11 17.11
N ALA A 557 39.00 11.79 17.81
CA ALA A 557 39.12 13.18 18.24
C ALA A 557 39.97 13.19 19.51
N ALA A 558 41.23 12.77 19.41
CA ALA A 558 42.14 12.79 20.55
C ALA A 558 43.64 12.84 20.22
N HIS A 559 44.10 13.54 19.17
CA HIS A 559 45.46 14.13 19.21
C HIS A 559 45.71 15.16 18.09
N ARG A 560 45.26 16.40 18.30
CA ARG A 560 45.98 17.58 17.79
C ARG A 560 46.13 18.57 18.91
N ALA A 561 47.19 18.38 19.69
CA ALA A 561 47.71 19.40 20.59
C ALA A 561 48.13 20.64 19.77
N PRO A 562 47.93 21.86 20.27
CA PRO A 562 48.40 23.07 19.61
C PRO A 562 49.91 23.22 19.84
N LEU A 563 50.70 23.09 18.77
CA LEU A 563 52.10 23.55 18.77
C LEU A 563 52.08 25.08 18.66
N ASN A 564 52.16 25.75 19.81
CA ASN A 564 52.51 27.17 19.87
C ASN A 564 53.99 27.37 19.55
N ALA A 565 54.23 28.36 18.68
CA ALA A 565 55.38 29.24 18.52
C ALA A 565 56.72 28.84 19.18
N THR A 566 57.84 28.92 18.45
CA THR A 566 58.67 30.14 18.30
C THR A 566 59.97 29.73 17.60
N GLU A 567 60.37 30.40 16.50
CA GLU A 567 61.79 30.71 16.26
C GLU A 567 61.91 31.76 15.14
N ALA A 568 62.55 32.88 15.49
CA ALA A 568 62.92 33.97 14.60
C ALA A 568 64.19 33.59 13.79
N PRO A 569 64.41 34.15 12.59
CA PRO A 569 65.63 33.91 11.84
C PRO A 569 66.78 34.82 12.30
N PRO A 570 68.05 34.42 12.15
CA PRO A 570 69.18 35.33 12.24
C PRO A 570 69.42 36.00 10.88
N GLY A 571 69.51 37.33 10.86
CA GLY A 571 69.92 38.11 9.68
C GLY A 571 68.97 39.24 9.35
#